data_AF-A0A1H3LQU2-F1
#
_entry.id   AF-A0A1H3LQU2-F1
#
_cell.length_a   1.000
_cell.length_b   1.000
_cell.length_c   1.000
_cell.angle_alpha   90.00
_cell.angle_beta   90.00
_cell.angle_gamma   90.00
#
_symmetry.space_group_name_H-M   'P 1'
#
loop_
_entity.id
_entity.type
_entity.pdbx_description
1 polymer ?
#
loop_
_entity_poly.entity_id
_entity_poly.type
_entity_poly.pdbx_seq_one_letter_code
_entity_poly.pdbx_strand_id
1 'polypeptide(L)'
;MNQYKKISPSLFGLVLICFLLPFITVSCEGETIARLSGVELMTGSQVGTGFAAERVDPSPEIVVTVIVVVVGLIAAISKKYLFAGIAGAIGVISLLMFRSRVNESAMQFYPAIVRLRIGYWLALLLLIGAGGIFLYYHFADKNQSRKIEEKKEVNPIDTSKVFCTQCGSQQEATDIFCTSCGAKKEA
;
A
#
# COMPACT_ATOMS: atom_id res chain seq x y z
N MET A 1 5.39 22.47 -6.26
CA MET A 1 6.11 21.27 -5.77
C MET A 1 5.11 20.14 -5.63
N ASN A 2 5.13 19.16 -6.55
CA ASN A 2 4.25 17.99 -6.54
C ASN A 2 4.64 17.02 -5.41
N GLN A 3 4.00 17.14 -4.25
CA GLN A 3 4.29 16.34 -3.04
C GLN A 3 3.78 14.89 -3.12
N TYR A 4 3.11 14.49 -4.20
CA TYR A 4 2.44 13.19 -4.36
C TYR A 4 3.32 12.10 -5.02
N LYS A 5 4.60 12.37 -5.30
CA LYS A 5 5.49 11.39 -5.97
C LYS A 5 6.43 10.60 -5.05
N LYS A 6 6.39 10.82 -3.73
CA LYS A 6 7.24 10.09 -2.78
C LYS A 6 6.39 9.25 -1.84
N ILE A 7 5.83 8.17 -2.37
CA ILE A 7 5.32 7.10 -1.52
C ILE A 7 6.53 6.50 -0.84
N SER A 8 6.67 6.78 0.45
CA SER A 8 7.77 6.23 1.23
C SER A 8 7.44 4.77 1.57
N PRO A 9 8.33 3.81 1.23
CA PRO A 9 8.20 2.41 1.67
C PRO A 9 8.24 2.27 3.21
N SER A 10 8.47 3.37 3.94
CA SER A 10 8.45 3.43 5.40
C SER A 10 7.17 2.94 6.05
N LEU A 11 6.03 2.90 5.37
CA LEU A 11 4.79 2.35 5.93
C LEU A 11 4.94 0.88 6.35
N PHE A 12 5.55 0.04 5.50
CA PHE A 12 5.81 -1.36 5.86
C PHE A 12 6.88 -1.48 6.94
N GLY A 13 7.88 -0.61 6.94
CA GLY A 13 8.87 -0.54 8.02
C GLY A 13 8.23 -0.19 9.36
N LEU A 14 7.28 0.74 9.38
CA LEU A 14 6.53 1.11 10.58
C LEU A 14 5.64 -0.04 11.07
N VAL A 15 5.04 -0.81 10.16
CA VAL A 15 4.31 -2.04 10.52
C VAL A 15 5.22 -3.01 11.28
N LEU A 16 6.44 -3.27 10.78
CA LEU A 16 7.40 -4.14 11.49
C LEU A 16 7.74 -3.60 12.88
N ILE A 17 7.93 -2.29 13.03
CA ILE A 17 8.14 -1.67 14.34
C ILE A 17 6.93 -1.91 15.25
N CYS A 18 5.70 -1.82 14.72
CA CYS A 18 4.51 -2.12 15.49
C CYS A 18 4.51 -3.55 16.05
N PHE A 19 5.05 -4.54 15.34
CA PHE A 19 5.18 -5.92 15.86
C PHE A 19 6.07 -6.05 17.10
N LEU A 20 6.98 -5.10 17.35
CA LEU A 20 7.77 -5.06 18.58
C LEU A 20 6.98 -4.47 19.77
N LEU A 21 5.87 -3.78 19.51
CA LEU A 21 5.00 -3.27 20.57
C LEU A 21 4.13 -4.39 21.15
N PRO A 22 3.62 -4.23 22.39
CA PRO A 22 2.72 -5.20 22.99
C PRO A 22 1.45 -5.35 22.14
N PHE A 23 1.20 -6.58 21.68
CA PHE A 23 0.08 -6.96 20.81
C PHE A 23 -1.12 -7.40 21.64
N ILE A 24 -0.88 -8.28 22.61
CA ILE A 24 -1.91 -8.78 23.50
C ILE A 24 -1.46 -8.65 24.95
N THR A 25 -2.43 -8.45 25.83
CA THR A 25 -2.26 -8.58 27.27
C THR A 25 -3.17 -9.65 27.79
N VAL A 26 -2.61 -10.53 28.61
CA VAL A 26 -3.35 -11.55 29.33
C VAL A 26 -3.55 -11.06 30.76
N SER A 27 -4.80 -11.10 31.21
CA SER A 27 -5.18 -10.69 32.56
C SER A 27 -5.94 -11.81 33.27
N CYS A 28 -5.57 -12.10 34.51
CA CYS A 28 -6.34 -12.98 35.40
C CYS A 28 -6.88 -12.12 36.55
N GLU A 29 -8.18 -12.21 36.83
CA GLU A 29 -8.83 -11.49 37.95
C GLU A 29 -8.59 -9.97 37.96
N GLY A 30 -8.32 -9.37 36.79
CA GLY A 30 -8.06 -7.94 36.63
C GLY A 30 -6.59 -7.53 36.71
N GLU A 31 -5.68 -8.44 37.05
CA GLU A 31 -4.24 -8.17 37.08
C GLU A 31 -3.54 -8.63 35.80
N THR A 32 -2.69 -7.79 35.22
CA THR A 32 -1.98 -8.10 33.96
C THR A 32 -0.76 -8.98 34.25
N ILE A 33 -0.93 -10.29 34.10
CA ILE A 33 0.12 -11.28 34.34
C ILE A 33 1.19 -11.31 33.23
N ALA A 34 0.81 -10.97 31.99
CA ALA A 34 1.74 -11.02 30.87
C ALA A 34 1.39 -10.05 29.75
N ARG A 35 2.43 -9.54 29.08
CA ARG A 35 2.33 -8.75 27.86
C ARG A 35 3.12 -9.47 26.79
N LEU A 36 2.46 -9.77 25.68
CA LEU A 36 3.07 -10.49 24.56
C LEU A 36 3.14 -9.54 23.37
N SER A 37 4.36 -9.32 22.88
CA SER A 37 4.65 -8.63 21.63
C SER A 37 4.37 -9.54 20.42
N GLY A 38 4.26 -8.95 19.24
CA GLY A 38 4.07 -9.71 18.00
C GLY A 38 5.24 -10.66 17.72
N VAL A 39 6.47 -10.31 18.13
CA VAL A 39 7.65 -11.17 17.96
C VAL A 39 7.58 -12.38 18.90
N GLU A 40 7.19 -12.20 20.15
CA GLU A 40 7.02 -13.30 21.12
C GLU A 40 5.90 -14.27 20.69
N LEU A 41 4.84 -13.76 20.05
CA LEU A 41 3.79 -14.58 19.45
C LEU A 41 4.28 -15.35 18.21
N MET A 42 5.30 -14.84 17.53
CA MET A 42 5.88 -15.47 16.34
C MET A 42 6.85 -16.61 16.70
N THR A 43 7.69 -16.41 17.72
CA THR A 43 8.70 -17.39 18.14
C THR A 43 8.18 -18.40 19.15
N GLY A 44 7.00 -18.14 19.72
CA GLY A 44 6.56 -18.78 20.95
C GLY A 44 7.26 -18.13 22.14
N SER A 45 6.57 -18.12 23.28
CA SER A 45 7.10 -17.58 24.53
C SER A 45 6.63 -18.43 25.71
N GLN A 46 7.42 -18.40 26.79
CA GLN A 46 7.04 -19.03 28.05
C GLN A 46 6.54 -17.94 28.98
N VAL A 47 5.26 -18.04 29.35
CA VAL A 47 4.67 -17.11 30.31
C VAL A 47 4.72 -17.78 31.68
N GLY A 48 5.50 -17.20 32.59
CA GLY A 48 5.52 -17.64 33.98
C GLY A 48 4.28 -17.12 34.69
N THR A 49 3.30 -17.98 34.94
CA THR A 49 2.09 -17.62 35.69
C THR A 49 2.28 -17.81 37.19
N GLY A 50 3.45 -17.49 37.76
CA GLY A 50 3.71 -17.56 39.21
C GLY A 50 3.69 -18.97 39.84
N PHE A 51 3.01 -19.94 39.21
CA PHE A 51 2.80 -21.32 39.67
C PHE A 51 3.31 -22.36 38.67
N ALA A 52 3.43 -22.02 37.38
CA ALA A 52 4.07 -22.83 36.34
C ALA A 52 4.47 -21.96 35.14
N ALA A 53 5.43 -22.42 34.33
CA ALA A 53 5.73 -21.81 33.04
C ALA A 53 4.87 -22.46 31.97
N GLU A 54 3.89 -21.74 31.44
CA GLU A 54 3.04 -22.24 30.36
C GLU A 54 3.61 -21.79 29.02
N ARG A 55 3.75 -22.72 28.08
CA ARG A 55 4.22 -22.43 26.73
C ARG A 55 3.05 -21.92 25.89
N VAL A 56 3.19 -20.70 25.40
CA VAL A 56 2.31 -20.14 24.37
C VAL A 56 2.87 -20.58 23.02
N ASP A 57 2.13 -21.43 22.33
CA ASP A 57 2.53 -21.92 21.02
C ASP A 57 2.61 -20.79 19.97
N PRO A 58 3.56 -20.88 19.02
CA PRO A 58 3.70 -19.90 17.95
C PRO A 58 2.39 -19.77 17.15
N SER A 59 1.88 -18.55 17.00
CA SER A 59 0.68 -18.28 16.21
C SER A 59 1.05 -18.16 14.73
N PRO A 60 0.68 -19.13 13.86
CA PRO A 60 1.09 -19.14 12.46
C PRO A 60 0.58 -17.92 11.67
N GLU A 61 -0.55 -17.35 12.08
CA GLU A 61 -1.14 -16.16 11.45
C GLU A 61 -0.22 -14.93 11.54
N ILE A 62 0.44 -14.77 12.68
CA ILE A 62 1.38 -13.67 12.93
C ILE A 62 2.64 -13.89 12.09
N VAL A 63 3.16 -15.12 12.03
CA VAL A 63 4.32 -15.50 11.21
C VAL A 63 4.07 -15.15 9.74
N VAL A 64 2.92 -15.58 9.19
CA VAL A 64 2.53 -15.27 7.81
C VAL A 64 2.46 -13.77 7.59
N THR A 65 1.87 -13.02 8.55
CA THR A 65 1.78 -11.56 8.43
C THR A 65 3.15 -10.91 8.35
N VAL A 66 4.11 -11.30 9.19
CA VAL A 66 5.47 -10.76 9.18
C VAL A 66 6.16 -11.05 7.85
N ILE A 67 6.08 -12.29 7.35
CA ILE A 67 6.64 -12.67 6.04
C ILE A 67 6.05 -11.82 4.92
N VAL A 68 4.73 -11.68 4.91
CA VAL A 68 4.00 -10.89 3.90
C VAL A 68 4.38 -9.40 3.98
N VAL A 69 4.55 -8.85 5.18
CA VAL A 69 5.03 -7.46 5.37
C VAL A 69 6.44 -7.28 4.81
N VAL A 70 7.34 -8.23 5.04
CA VAL A 70 8.72 -8.18 4.49
C VAL A 70 8.70 -8.26 2.97
N VAL A 71 7.92 -9.18 2.38
CA VAL A 71 7.75 -9.28 0.93
C VAL A 71 7.14 -7.99 0.36
N GLY A 72 6.13 -7.44 1.02
CA GLY A 72 5.49 -6.17 0.65
C GLY A 72 6.48 -5.00 0.67
N LEU A 73 7.34 -4.93 1.68
CA LEU A 73 8.42 -3.92 1.78
C LEU A 73 9.40 -4.03 0.62
N ILE A 74 9.90 -5.25 0.33
CA ILE A 74 10.83 -5.49 -0.79
C ILE A 74 10.18 -5.14 -2.13
N ALA A 75 8.91 -5.52 -2.32
CA ALA A 75 8.14 -5.19 -3.52
C ALA A 75 7.94 -3.67 -3.68
N ALA A 76 7.67 -2.95 -2.60
CA ALA A 76 7.53 -1.50 -2.60
C ALA A 76 8.85 -0.81 -3.01
N ILE A 77 10.00 -1.28 -2.50
CA ILE A 77 11.32 -0.77 -2.87
C ILE A 77 11.61 -1.06 -4.36
N SER A 78 11.19 -2.24 -4.85
CA SER A 78 11.35 -2.65 -6.25
C SER A 78 10.38 -1.97 -7.23
N LYS A 79 9.60 -0.98 -6.78
CA LYS A 79 8.54 -0.28 -7.55
C LYS A 79 7.45 -1.21 -8.10
N LYS A 80 7.30 -2.40 -7.52
CA LYS A 80 6.27 -3.39 -7.86
C LYS A 80 5.02 -3.16 -7.00
N TYR A 81 4.35 -2.02 -7.19
CA TYR A 81 3.25 -1.57 -6.32
C TYR A 81 2.05 -2.52 -6.25
N LEU A 82 1.78 -3.28 -7.32
CA LEU A 82 0.75 -4.31 -7.32
C LEU A 82 1.00 -5.37 -6.25
N PHE A 83 2.22 -5.91 -6.20
CA PHE A 83 2.60 -6.93 -5.23
C PHE A 83 2.62 -6.37 -3.80
N ALA A 84 3.06 -5.12 -3.61
CA ALA A 84 2.98 -4.42 -2.34
C ALA A 84 1.52 -4.26 -1.86
N GLY A 85 0.61 -3.88 -2.76
CA GLY A 85 -0.82 -3.76 -2.47
C GLY A 85 -1.47 -5.08 -2.05
N ILE A 86 -1.19 -6.16 -2.80
CA ILE A 86 -1.67 -7.52 -2.49
C ILE A 86 -1.13 -8.00 -1.13
N ALA A 87 0.16 -7.77 -0.86
CA ALA A 87 0.77 -8.11 0.43
C ALA A 87 0.06 -7.38 1.59
N GLY A 88 -0.25 -6.09 1.42
CA GLY A 88 -1.06 -5.34 2.39
C GLY A 88 -2.40 -6.01 2.67
N ALA A 89 -3.15 -6.38 1.62
CA ALA A 89 -4.45 -7.04 1.76
C ALA A 89 -4.36 -8.40 2.47
N ILE A 90 -3.38 -9.24 2.10
CA ILE A 90 -3.14 -10.53 2.76
C ILE A 90 -2.82 -10.32 4.25
N GLY A 91 -1.95 -9.36 4.57
CA GLY A 91 -1.59 -9.05 5.96
C GLY A 91 -2.80 -8.59 6.79
N VAL A 92 -3.70 -7.78 6.23
CA VAL A 92 -4.95 -7.40 6.89
C VAL A 92 -5.81 -8.63 7.19
N ILE A 93 -6.00 -9.51 6.21
CA ILE A 93 -6.81 -10.73 6.36
C ILE A 93 -6.22 -11.64 7.44
N SER A 94 -4.90 -11.84 7.45
CA SER A 94 -4.22 -12.65 8.47
C SER A 94 -4.38 -12.07 9.89
N LEU A 95 -4.27 -10.74 10.07
CA LEU A 95 -4.51 -10.11 11.38
C LEU A 95 -5.96 -10.21 11.83
N LEU A 96 -6.92 -10.13 10.90
CA LEU A 96 -8.34 -10.33 11.22
C LEU A 96 -8.62 -11.78 11.64
N MET A 97 -8.01 -12.76 10.97
CA MET A 97 -8.08 -14.17 11.37
C MET A 97 -7.49 -14.39 12.77
N PHE A 98 -6.34 -13.78 13.05
CA PHE A 98 -5.74 -13.81 14.40
C PHE A 98 -6.70 -13.24 15.45
N ARG A 99 -7.35 -12.11 15.19
CA ARG A 99 -8.36 -11.54 16.09
C ARG A 99 -9.53 -12.49 16.32
N SER A 100 -10.01 -13.15 15.27
CA SER A 100 -11.11 -14.12 15.38
C SER A 100 -10.72 -15.27 16.30
N ARG A 101 -9.52 -15.84 16.12
CA ARG A 101 -9.00 -16.92 16.96
C ARG A 101 -8.84 -16.51 18.41
N VAL A 102 -8.23 -15.35 18.68
CA VAL A 102 -8.04 -14.86 20.05
C VAL A 102 -9.39 -14.68 20.77
N ASN A 103 -10.40 -14.17 20.07
CA ASN A 103 -11.73 -14.00 20.62
C ASN A 103 -12.42 -15.35 20.93
N GLU A 104 -12.10 -16.39 20.16
CA GLU A 104 -12.57 -17.76 20.38
C GLU A 104 -11.85 -18.42 21.57
N SER A 105 -10.51 -18.31 21.63
CA SER A 105 -9.69 -18.85 22.72
C SER A 105 -9.98 -18.21 24.08
N ALA A 106 -10.38 -16.93 24.11
CA ALA A 106 -10.78 -16.25 25.34
C ALA A 106 -11.99 -16.91 26.04
N MET A 107 -12.80 -17.71 25.33
CA MET A 107 -13.91 -18.46 25.93
C MET A 107 -13.48 -19.78 26.58
N GLN A 108 -12.32 -20.32 26.20
CA GLN A 108 -11.83 -21.61 26.69
C GLN A 108 -10.97 -21.48 27.95
N PHE A 109 -10.29 -20.35 28.12
CA PHE A 109 -9.48 -20.03 29.30
C PHE A 109 -10.27 -19.15 30.27
N TYR A 110 -11.30 -19.67 30.94
CA TYR A 110 -11.89 -18.99 32.09
C TYR A 110 -10.97 -19.20 33.31
N PRO A 111 -10.41 -18.18 33.99
CA PRO A 111 -10.79 -16.75 34.02
C PRO A 111 -9.82 -15.76 33.30
N ALA A 112 -9.02 -16.21 32.33
CA ALA A 112 -8.05 -15.36 31.64
C ALA A 112 -8.72 -14.49 30.54
N ILE A 113 -8.62 -13.16 30.67
CA ILE A 113 -9.12 -12.19 29.70
C ILE A 113 -7.98 -11.74 28.80
N VAL A 114 -8.11 -11.97 27.49
CA VAL A 114 -7.14 -11.49 26.49
C VAL A 114 -7.62 -10.15 25.93
N ARG A 115 -6.80 -9.11 26.04
CA ARG A 115 -7.07 -7.79 25.44
C ARG A 115 -6.06 -7.45 24.35
N LEU A 116 -6.57 -7.05 23.18
CA LEU A 116 -5.77 -6.51 22.08
C LEU A 116 -5.30 -5.09 22.43
N ARG A 117 -4.01 -4.83 22.26
CA ARG A 117 -3.36 -3.55 22.54
C ARG A 117 -3.10 -2.74 21.28
N ILE A 118 -2.53 -1.56 21.50
CA ILE A 118 -2.22 -0.55 20.49
C ILE A 118 -1.33 -1.09 19.36
N GLY A 119 -0.42 -2.02 19.64
CA GLY A 119 0.47 -2.63 18.63
C GLY A 119 -0.32 -3.31 17.51
N TYR A 120 -1.35 -4.09 17.86
CA TYR A 120 -2.24 -4.75 16.91
C TYR A 120 -3.01 -3.73 16.05
N TRP A 121 -3.63 -2.73 16.70
CA TRP A 121 -4.46 -1.75 16.01
C TRP A 121 -3.65 -0.86 15.06
N LEU A 122 -2.44 -0.45 15.47
CA LEU A 122 -1.54 0.28 14.57
C LEU A 122 -1.12 -0.58 13.38
N ALA A 123 -0.71 -1.83 13.61
CA ALA A 123 -0.29 -2.72 12.53
C ALA A 123 -1.44 -2.92 11.51
N LEU A 124 -2.67 -3.11 11.99
CA LEU A 124 -3.86 -3.26 11.16
C LEU A 124 -4.14 -1.98 10.35
N LEU A 125 -4.18 -0.81 10.99
CA LEU A 125 -4.43 0.46 10.32
C LEU A 125 -3.35 0.79 9.28
N LEU A 126 -2.08 0.53 9.61
CA LEU A 126 -0.96 0.76 8.71
C LEU A 126 -0.99 -0.18 7.51
N LEU A 127 -1.39 -1.45 7.68
CA LEU A 127 -1.55 -2.39 6.57
C LEU A 127 -2.71 -2.01 5.66
N ILE A 128 -3.84 -1.56 6.21
CA ILE A 128 -4.97 -1.03 5.42
C ILE A 128 -4.52 0.20 4.64
N GLY A 129 -3.86 1.15 5.31
CA GLY A 129 -3.35 2.38 4.69
C GLY A 129 -2.33 2.07 3.59
N ALA A 130 -1.34 1.23 3.87
CA ALA A 130 -0.34 0.82 2.90
C ALA A 130 -0.99 0.11 1.69
N GLY A 131 -1.81 -0.91 1.93
CA GLY A 131 -2.50 -1.66 0.88
C GLY A 131 -3.35 -0.75 -0.01
N GLY A 132 -4.18 0.10 0.60
CA GLY A 132 -5.02 1.06 -0.13
C GLY A 132 -4.22 2.06 -0.94
N ILE A 133 -3.16 2.63 -0.38
CA ILE A 133 -2.27 3.57 -1.08
C ILE A 133 -1.59 2.88 -2.26
N PHE A 134 -0.93 1.74 -2.06
CA PHE A 134 -0.20 1.05 -3.15
C PHE A 134 -1.13 0.56 -4.27
N LEU A 135 -2.32 0.06 -3.94
CA LEU A 135 -3.34 -0.30 -4.94
C LEU A 135 -3.86 0.93 -5.68
N TYR A 136 -4.18 2.01 -4.97
CA TYR A 136 -4.64 3.26 -5.59
C TYR A 136 -3.63 3.79 -6.62
N TYR A 137 -2.35 3.82 -6.28
CA TYR A 137 -1.32 4.25 -7.21
C TYR A 137 -1.15 3.31 -8.40
N HIS A 138 -1.28 1.99 -8.21
CA HIS A 138 -1.26 1.05 -9.35
C HIS A 138 -2.40 1.32 -10.34
N PHE A 139 -3.62 1.58 -9.83
CA PHE A 139 -4.76 1.93 -10.68
C PHE A 139 -4.62 3.33 -11.30
N ALA A 140 -4.09 4.31 -10.57
CA ALA A 140 -3.85 5.66 -11.07
C ALA A 140 -2.78 5.68 -12.19
N ASP A 141 -1.72 4.88 -12.06
CA ASP A 141 -0.65 4.77 -13.06
C ASP A 141 -1.15 4.13 -14.38
N LYS A 142 -1.96 3.07 -14.28
CA LYS A 142 -2.66 2.50 -15.44
C LYS A 142 -3.60 3.51 -16.10
N ASN A 143 -4.34 4.28 -15.30
CA ASN A 143 -5.26 5.29 -15.81
C ASN A 143 -4.53 6.47 -16.49
N GLN A 144 -3.37 6.88 -15.95
CA GLN A 144 -2.55 7.94 -16.51
C GLN A 144 -1.90 7.51 -17.84
N SER A 145 -1.41 6.28 -17.93
CA SER A 145 -0.84 5.74 -19.17
C SER A 145 -1.88 5.72 -20.30
N ARG A 146 -3.13 5.35 -19.99
CA ARG A 146 -4.24 5.34 -20.96
C ARG A 146 -4.56 6.74 -21.51
N LYS A 147 -4.55 7.76 -20.66
CA LYS A 147 -4.77 9.16 -21.08
C LYS A 147 -3.62 9.72 -21.95
N ILE A 148 -2.40 9.24 -21.75
CA ILE A 148 -1.24 9.68 -22.55
C ILE A 148 -1.29 9.07 -23.95
N GLU A 149 -1.71 7.81 -24.09
CA GLU A 149 -1.95 7.18 -25.40
C GLU A 149 -3.13 7.83 -26.13
N GLU A 150 -4.24 8.09 -25.42
CA GLU A 150 -5.41 8.76 -26.00
C GLU A 150 -5.08 10.18 -26.52
N LYS A 151 -4.21 10.92 -25.80
CA LYS A 151 -3.73 12.24 -26.27
C LYS A 151 -2.74 12.14 -27.44
N LYS A 152 -2.10 11.00 -27.64
CA LYS A 152 -1.14 10.78 -28.74
C LYS A 152 -1.84 10.41 -30.05
N GLU A 153 -3.00 9.77 -29.97
CA GLU A 153 -3.81 9.40 -31.13
C GLU A 153 -4.66 10.56 -31.65
N VAL A 154 -5.10 11.47 -30.76
CA VAL A 154 -5.71 12.77 -31.15
C VAL A 154 -4.63 13.84 -31.30
N ASN A 155 -3.61 13.55 -32.09
CA ASN A 155 -2.83 14.61 -32.71
C ASN A 155 -2.44 14.13 -34.12
N PRO A 156 -3.38 14.15 -35.08
CA PRO A 156 -2.98 14.07 -36.47
C PRO A 156 -2.09 15.29 -36.74
N ILE A 157 -0.78 15.04 -36.84
CA ILE A 157 0.05 15.36 -38.01
C ILE A 157 -0.65 16.40 -38.92
N ASP A 158 -0.15 17.59 -39.21
CA ASP A 158 1.12 18.24 -38.96
C ASP A 158 0.84 19.68 -39.41
N THR A 159 0.97 20.64 -38.50
CA THR A 159 0.98 22.06 -38.85
C THR A 159 2.31 22.34 -39.54
N SER A 160 2.50 21.80 -40.75
CA SER A 160 3.57 22.25 -41.62
C SER A 160 3.28 23.72 -41.89
N LYS A 161 4.04 24.58 -41.22
CA LYS A 161 3.98 26.02 -41.41
C LYS A 161 4.52 26.27 -42.82
N VAL A 162 3.63 26.45 -43.77
CA VAL A 162 3.98 26.74 -45.16
C VAL A 162 4.15 28.25 -45.27
N PHE A 163 5.24 28.69 -45.90
CA PHE A 163 5.45 30.10 -46.18
C PHE A 163 4.89 30.44 -47.56
N CYS A 164 4.17 31.56 -47.66
CA CYS A 164 3.70 32.06 -48.94
C CYS A 164 4.90 32.44 -49.83
N THR A 165 4.99 31.90 -51.04
CA THR A 165 6.07 32.21 -51.99
C THR A 165 6.02 33.64 -52.55
N GLN A 166 4.88 34.31 -52.42
CA GLN A 166 4.67 35.67 -52.94
C GLN A 166 5.02 36.77 -51.93
N CYS A 167 4.67 36.59 -50.64
CA CYS A 167 4.87 37.62 -49.62
C CYS A 167 5.65 37.16 -48.37
N GLY A 168 5.99 35.88 -48.28
CA GLY A 168 6.76 35.32 -47.18
C GLY A 168 5.99 35.15 -45.86
N SER A 169 4.68 35.41 -45.82
CA SER A 169 3.90 35.22 -44.60
C SER A 169 3.81 33.73 -44.23
N GLN A 170 3.86 33.45 -42.93
CA GLN A 170 3.67 32.10 -42.39
C GLN A 170 2.18 31.76 -42.41
N GLN A 171 1.82 30.61 -42.96
CA GLN A 171 0.42 30.18 -43.14
C GLN A 171 0.24 28.73 -42.68
N GLU A 172 -1.00 28.35 -42.34
CA GLU A 172 -1.34 26.95 -42.09
C GLU A 172 -1.52 26.20 -43.41
N ALA A 173 -1.19 24.90 -43.41
CA ALA A 173 -1.22 24.05 -44.60
C ALA A 173 -2.64 23.88 -45.20
N THR A 174 -3.69 24.13 -44.41
CA THR A 174 -5.10 23.98 -44.82
C THR A 174 -5.66 25.17 -45.58
N ASP A 175 -4.97 26.32 -45.61
CA ASP A 175 -5.49 27.52 -46.27
C ASP A 175 -5.23 27.48 -47.79
N ILE A 176 -6.28 27.60 -48.60
CA ILE A 176 -6.24 27.62 -50.08
C ILE A 176 -5.68 28.95 -50.62
N PHE A 177 -5.83 30.02 -49.84
CA PHE A 177 -5.39 31.38 -50.16
C PHE A 177 -4.53 31.94 -49.03
N CYS A 178 -3.59 32.80 -49.36
CA CYS A 178 -2.81 33.52 -48.36
C CYS A 178 -3.68 34.58 -47.67
N THR A 179 -3.76 34.54 -46.34
CA THR A 179 -4.52 35.49 -45.52
C THR A 179 -3.92 36.90 -45.48
N SER A 180 -2.65 37.06 -45.85
CA SER A 180 -1.98 38.38 -45.87
C SER A 180 -1.99 39.06 -47.24
N CYS A 181 -1.87 38.32 -48.34
CA CYS A 181 -1.75 38.92 -49.68
C CYS A 181 -2.84 38.48 -50.68
N GLY A 182 -3.70 37.53 -50.31
CA GLY A 182 -4.79 37.05 -51.18
C GLY A 182 -4.35 36.16 -52.35
N ALA A 183 -3.05 35.87 -52.49
CA ALA A 183 -2.57 34.97 -53.53
C ALA A 183 -3.07 33.53 -53.30
N LYS A 184 -3.48 32.86 -54.37
CA LYS A 184 -3.82 31.43 -54.35
C LYS A 184 -2.54 30.62 -54.18
N LYS A 185 -2.53 29.63 -53.27
CA LYS A 185 -1.39 28.72 -53.15
C LYS A 185 -1.40 27.76 -54.35
N GLU A 186 -0.29 27.65 -55.05
CA GLU A 186 -0.07 26.60 -56.04
C GLU A 186 0.32 25.32 -55.31
N ALA A 187 -0.26 24.20 -55.72
CA ALA A 187 -0.05 22.89 -55.10
C ALA A 187 1.35 22.35 -55.39
#